data_AF-A0A2E3DZ65-F1
#
_entry.id   AF-A0A2E3DZ65-F1
#
_cell.length_a   1.000
_cell.length_b   1.000
_cell.length_c   1.000
_cell.angle_alpha   90.00
_cell.angle_beta   90.00
_cell.angle_gamma   90.00
#
_symmetry.space_group_name_H-M   'P 1'
#
loop_
_entity.id
_entity.type
_entity.pdbx_description
1 polymer ?
#
loop_
_entity_poly.entity_id
_entity_poly.type
_entity_poly.pdbx_seq_one_letter_code
_entity_poly.pdbx_strand_id
1 'polypeptide(L)'
;MGEGSNNTLQAVMFDYLQSQKSGTVAESENAMGLLLRWFGEDRDITALSPVEIEEYCSSINDNNVDSSASMKSLKKFFSTLYKNETIALDLSRYIKIRKRKTAITSSGQSHEEQFDMLTQEGWNKLEEEVEDLKLRREDISEDIRKAAATGDFSENAPLDAAREAQGKNEGRIREIEETLKKSRVMDSKSIKRRGKSAAFVGSTIVLKNRTTNKQNSYMLVESSESNPKEGKLSIQSPIGRAVYGMSAGSEVEIQLPNGEANLFYLSSIK
;
A
#
# COMPACT_ATOMS: atom_id res chain seq x y z
N MET A 1 36.14 -31.81 -29.53
CA MET A 1 36.38 -31.19 -28.21
C MET A 1 35.23 -30.23 -27.98
N GLY A 2 34.30 -30.56 -27.11
CA GLY A 2 33.10 -29.74 -26.88
C GLY A 2 33.48 -28.50 -26.08
N GLU A 3 33.34 -27.33 -26.69
CA GLU A 3 33.37 -26.05 -25.97
C GLU A 3 32.23 -26.09 -24.95
N GLY A 4 32.58 -26.33 -23.68
CA GLY A 4 31.62 -26.22 -22.59
C GLY A 4 31.17 -24.77 -22.53
N SER A 5 29.90 -24.52 -22.82
CA SER A 5 29.26 -23.22 -22.65
C SER A 5 29.58 -22.72 -21.25
N ASN A 6 30.37 -21.64 -21.16
CA ASN A 6 30.77 -21.08 -19.89
C ASN A 6 29.58 -20.33 -19.30
N ASN A 7 28.76 -21.04 -18.51
CA ASN A 7 27.53 -20.52 -17.91
C ASN A 7 27.79 -19.62 -16.68
N THR A 8 29.04 -19.19 -16.47
CA THR A 8 29.35 -18.22 -15.42
C THR A 8 28.65 -16.89 -15.70
N LEU A 9 28.19 -16.26 -14.63
CA LEU A 9 27.48 -15.00 -14.66
C LEU A 9 28.30 -13.94 -15.41
N GLN A 10 29.60 -13.86 -15.16
CA GLN A 10 30.51 -12.95 -15.86
C GLN A 10 30.57 -13.19 -17.38
N ALA A 11 30.76 -14.43 -17.82
CA ALA A 11 30.87 -14.75 -19.25
C ALA A 11 29.56 -14.44 -20.00
N VAL A 12 28.43 -14.86 -19.44
CA VAL A 12 27.11 -14.64 -20.05
C VAL A 12 26.74 -13.15 -20.10
N MET A 13 27.14 -12.38 -19.09
CA MET A 13 26.92 -10.93 -19.07
C MET A 13 27.80 -10.19 -20.08
N PHE A 14 29.05 -10.63 -20.27
CA PHE A 14 29.94 -10.09 -21.27
C PHE A 14 29.39 -10.29 -22.68
N ASP A 15 28.94 -11.50 -23.01
CA ASP A 15 28.31 -11.81 -24.30
C ASP A 15 27.03 -10.99 -24.53
N TYR A 16 26.22 -10.83 -23.47
CA TYR A 16 25.03 -9.99 -23.53
C TYR A 16 25.37 -8.52 -23.82
N LEU A 17 26.38 -7.94 -23.15
CA LEU A 17 26.77 -6.54 -23.33
C LEU A 17 27.33 -6.29 -24.73
N GLN A 18 28.09 -7.23 -25.29
CA GLN A 18 28.57 -7.14 -26.69
C GLN A 18 27.42 -7.17 -27.71
N SER A 19 26.33 -7.87 -27.40
CA SER A 19 25.15 -7.94 -28.27
C SER A 19 24.27 -6.67 -28.26
N GLN A 20 24.49 -5.72 -27.33
CA GLN A 20 23.70 -4.49 -27.22
C GLN A 20 24.17 -3.40 -28.20
N LYS A 21 23.24 -2.54 -28.64
CA LYS A 21 23.55 -1.33 -29.41
C LYS A 21 24.16 -0.26 -28.49
N SER A 22 25.15 0.50 -28.98
CA SER A 22 26.03 1.40 -28.20
C SER A 22 25.32 2.40 -27.26
N GLY A 23 24.07 2.80 -27.55
CA GLY A 23 23.31 3.74 -26.71
C GLY A 23 22.73 3.16 -25.40
N THR A 24 22.63 1.84 -25.24
CA THR A 24 22.06 1.19 -24.04
C THR A 24 23.10 0.47 -23.17
N VAL A 25 24.38 0.60 -23.53
CA VAL A 25 25.48 -0.17 -22.94
C VAL A 25 25.80 0.34 -21.53
N ALA A 26 25.97 1.65 -21.33
CA ALA A 26 26.35 2.22 -20.02
C ALA A 26 25.34 1.92 -18.90
N GLU A 27 24.03 1.99 -19.19
CA GLU A 27 22.98 1.66 -18.23
C GLU A 27 22.93 0.16 -17.91
N SER A 28 23.28 -0.68 -18.90
CA SER A 28 23.35 -2.12 -18.72
C SER A 28 24.59 -2.49 -17.90
N GLU A 29 25.74 -1.90 -18.18
CA GLU A 29 27.01 -2.12 -17.48
C GLU A 29 26.92 -1.85 -15.98
N ASN A 30 26.29 -0.75 -15.57
CA ASN A 30 26.10 -0.45 -14.15
C ASN A 30 25.21 -1.51 -13.46
N ALA A 31 24.09 -1.85 -14.08
CA ALA A 31 23.18 -2.87 -13.54
C ALA A 31 23.83 -4.25 -13.45
N MET A 32 24.65 -4.58 -14.44
CA MET A 32 25.42 -5.80 -14.54
C MET A 32 26.54 -5.86 -13.49
N GLY A 33 27.29 -4.78 -13.29
CA GLY A 33 28.34 -4.71 -12.26
C GLY A 33 27.80 -4.89 -10.84
N LEU A 34 26.62 -4.33 -10.55
CA LEU A 34 25.95 -4.55 -9.25
C LEU A 34 25.53 -6.00 -9.04
N LEU A 35 25.08 -6.67 -10.11
CA LEU A 35 24.66 -8.07 -10.06
C LEU A 35 25.87 -8.98 -9.82
N LEU A 36 26.99 -8.75 -10.51
CA LEU A 36 28.25 -9.47 -10.30
C LEU A 36 28.77 -9.27 -8.88
N ARG A 37 28.70 -8.05 -8.34
CA ARG A 37 29.13 -7.77 -6.97
C ARG A 37 28.30 -8.53 -5.93
N TRP A 38 27.01 -8.75 -6.20
CA TRP A 38 26.11 -9.46 -5.28
C TRP A 38 26.26 -10.98 -5.36
N PHE A 39 26.24 -11.54 -6.57
CA PHE A 39 26.24 -12.99 -6.77
C PHE A 39 27.63 -13.61 -6.93
N GLY A 40 28.64 -12.80 -7.24
CA GLY A 40 29.99 -13.24 -7.61
C GLY A 40 30.14 -13.50 -9.11
N GLU A 41 31.37 -13.36 -9.61
CA GLU A 41 31.69 -13.49 -11.03
C GLU A 41 31.55 -14.93 -11.54
N ASP A 42 31.95 -15.89 -10.72
CA ASP A 42 31.96 -17.32 -11.05
C ASP A 42 30.61 -18.01 -10.81
N ARG A 43 29.57 -17.28 -10.40
CA ARG A 43 28.25 -17.87 -10.12
C ARG A 43 27.67 -18.46 -11.40
N ASP A 44 27.22 -19.71 -11.33
CA ASP A 44 26.47 -20.31 -12.43
C ASP A 44 25.10 -19.62 -12.57
N ILE A 45 24.82 -19.09 -13.76
CA ILE A 45 23.59 -18.37 -14.04
C ILE A 45 22.36 -19.28 -14.06
N THR A 46 22.54 -20.56 -14.36
CA THR A 46 21.46 -21.57 -14.37
C THR A 46 21.03 -21.96 -12.97
N ALA A 47 21.88 -21.73 -11.97
CA ALA A 47 21.62 -22.00 -10.55
C ALA A 47 21.00 -20.80 -9.81
N LEU A 48 20.64 -19.71 -10.50
CA LEU A 48 19.95 -18.59 -9.89
C LEU A 48 18.47 -18.91 -9.68
N SER A 49 18.01 -18.79 -8.43
CA SER A 49 16.61 -19.00 -8.06
C SER A 49 15.79 -17.70 -8.09
N PRO A 50 14.46 -17.79 -8.24
CA PRO A 50 13.57 -16.64 -8.12
C PRO A 50 13.71 -15.88 -6.80
N VAL A 51 13.89 -16.60 -5.69
CA VAL A 51 14.02 -16.02 -4.35
C VAL A 51 15.26 -15.14 -4.25
N GLU A 52 16.40 -15.63 -4.74
CA GLU A 52 17.65 -14.88 -4.78
C GLU A 52 17.53 -13.60 -5.62
N ILE A 53 16.81 -13.65 -6.75
CA ILE A 53 16.56 -12.46 -7.58
C ILE A 53 15.65 -11.46 -6.88
N GLU A 54 14.63 -11.90 -6.14
CA GLU A 54 13.76 -11.02 -5.36
C GLU A 54 14.51 -10.36 -4.19
N GLU A 55 15.39 -11.10 -3.50
CA GLU A 55 16.24 -10.58 -2.44
C GLU A 55 17.21 -9.51 -2.97
N TYR A 56 17.87 -9.78 -4.10
CA TYR A 56 18.74 -8.80 -4.76
C TYR A 56 17.97 -7.56 -5.22
N CYS A 57 16.79 -7.72 -5.84
CA CYS A 57 15.97 -6.57 -6.25
C CYS A 57 15.52 -5.72 -5.05
N SER A 58 15.26 -6.36 -3.91
CA SER A 58 14.88 -5.67 -2.68
C SER A 58 16.05 -4.85 -2.11
N SER A 59 17.27 -5.38 -2.16
CA SER A 59 18.46 -4.69 -1.60
C SER A 59 18.90 -3.45 -2.40
N ILE A 60 18.69 -3.44 -3.73
CA ILE A 60 19.00 -2.27 -4.58
C ILE A 60 17.96 -1.16 -4.40
N ASN A 61 16.69 -1.53 -4.19
CA ASN A 61 15.58 -0.59 -4.20
C ASN A 61 15.58 0.38 -3.00
N ASP A 62 16.26 0.01 -1.91
CA ASP A 62 16.39 0.84 -0.71
C ASP A 62 17.54 1.87 -0.80
N ASN A 63 18.47 1.71 -1.75
CA ASN A 63 19.76 2.41 -1.70
C ASN A 63 20.14 3.25 -2.93
N ASN A 64 19.34 3.32 -4.00
CA ASN A 64 19.80 4.02 -5.22
C ASN A 64 18.73 4.79 -6.04
N VAL A 65 19.10 6.01 -6.46
CA VAL A 65 18.28 6.96 -7.25
C VAL A 65 18.06 6.46 -8.70
N ASP A 66 18.95 5.58 -9.20
CA ASP A 66 18.95 5.02 -10.56
C ASP A 66 18.27 3.65 -10.72
N SER A 67 17.65 3.13 -9.65
CA SER A 67 17.11 1.76 -9.59
C SER A 67 16.12 1.42 -10.72
N SER A 68 15.41 2.41 -11.27
CA SER A 68 14.45 2.20 -12.38
C SER A 68 15.11 1.81 -13.71
N ALA A 69 16.25 2.43 -14.05
CA ALA A 69 16.98 2.11 -15.27
C ALA A 69 17.68 0.75 -15.15
N SER A 70 18.35 0.52 -14.02
CA SER A 70 19.01 -0.77 -13.73
C SER A 70 18.04 -1.94 -13.71
N MET A 71 16.85 -1.79 -13.11
CA MET A 71 15.82 -2.84 -13.11
C MET A 71 15.30 -3.14 -14.53
N LYS A 72 15.19 -2.13 -15.40
CA LYS A 72 14.82 -2.36 -16.81
C LYS A 72 15.91 -3.14 -17.54
N SER A 73 17.17 -2.79 -17.33
CA SER A 73 18.33 -3.47 -17.92
C SER A 73 18.42 -4.93 -17.47
N LEU A 74 18.25 -5.21 -16.17
CA LEU A 74 18.22 -6.57 -15.63
C LEU A 74 17.05 -7.38 -16.18
N LYS A 75 15.86 -6.78 -16.27
CA LYS A 75 14.70 -7.44 -16.86
C LYS A 75 14.92 -7.83 -18.32
N LYS A 76 15.54 -6.94 -19.10
CA LYS A 76 15.90 -7.21 -20.49
C LYS A 76 16.94 -8.33 -20.58
N PHE A 77 17.95 -8.31 -19.73
CA PHE A 77 18.99 -9.33 -19.65
C PHE A 77 18.39 -10.73 -19.41
N PHE A 78 17.67 -10.95 -18.31
CA PHE A 78 17.09 -12.26 -18.01
C PHE A 78 16.06 -12.71 -19.05
N SER A 79 15.30 -11.78 -19.65
CA SER A 79 14.38 -12.12 -20.73
C SER A 79 15.13 -12.59 -21.99
N THR A 80 16.25 -11.97 -22.33
CA THR A 80 17.10 -12.42 -23.45
C THR A 80 17.71 -13.78 -23.18
N LEU A 81 18.19 -14.04 -21.96
CA LEU A 81 18.73 -15.35 -21.59
C LEU A 81 17.70 -16.46 -21.66
N TYR A 82 16.46 -16.17 -21.26
CA TYR A 82 15.37 -17.13 -21.40
C TYR A 82 15.02 -17.39 -22.88
N LYS A 83 14.99 -16.36 -23.72
CA LYS A 83 14.74 -16.50 -25.17
C LYS A 83 15.82 -17.26 -25.91
N ASN A 84 17.06 -17.15 -25.46
CA ASN A 84 18.21 -17.85 -26.03
C ASN A 84 18.43 -19.22 -25.35
N GLU A 85 17.47 -19.68 -24.55
CA GLU A 85 17.49 -20.98 -23.85
C GLU A 85 18.70 -21.19 -22.92
N THR A 86 19.38 -20.11 -22.51
CA THR A 86 20.52 -20.14 -21.58
C THR A 86 20.07 -20.43 -20.15
N ILE A 87 18.86 -20.00 -19.78
CA ILE A 87 18.23 -20.30 -18.49
C ILE A 87 16.88 -20.98 -18.74
N ALA A 88 16.56 -22.00 -17.94
CA ALA A 88 15.32 -22.76 -18.08
C ALA A 88 14.09 -21.99 -17.54
N LEU A 89 14.29 -21.01 -16.65
CA LEU A 89 13.24 -20.24 -16.01
C LEU A 89 13.38 -18.76 -16.34
N ASP A 90 12.27 -18.11 -16.71
CA ASP A 90 12.22 -16.68 -16.98
C ASP A 90 12.34 -15.85 -15.69
N LEU A 91 13.58 -15.58 -15.28
CA LEU A 91 13.88 -14.80 -14.09
C LEU A 91 13.45 -13.32 -14.21
N SER A 92 13.14 -12.84 -15.42
CA SER A 92 12.70 -11.46 -15.65
C SER A 92 11.34 -11.14 -15.01
N ARG A 93 10.55 -12.16 -14.71
CA ARG A 93 9.22 -12.05 -14.08
C ARG A 93 9.30 -11.64 -12.61
N TYR A 94 10.41 -11.94 -11.95
CA TYR A 94 10.62 -11.65 -10.53
C TYR A 94 11.21 -10.25 -10.29
N ILE A 95 11.49 -9.51 -11.37
CA ILE A 95 11.99 -8.13 -11.29
C ILE A 95 10.82 -7.14 -11.31
N LYS A 96 10.49 -6.60 -10.13
CA LYS A 96 9.39 -5.64 -9.92
C LYS A 96 9.86 -4.20 -10.12
N ILE A 97 9.68 -3.67 -11.32
CA ILE A 97 9.95 -2.24 -11.60
C ILE A 97 8.85 -1.38 -10.98
N ARG A 98 9.15 -0.64 -9.90
CA ARG A 98 8.27 0.43 -9.43
C ARG A 98 8.28 1.56 -10.47
N LYS A 99 7.18 1.74 -11.20
CA LYS A 99 7.01 2.94 -12.04
C LYS A 99 6.92 4.15 -11.10
N ARG A 100 7.91 5.06 -11.13
CA ARG A 100 7.71 6.41 -10.60
C ARG A 100 6.55 7.02 -11.39
N LYS A 101 5.40 7.25 -10.74
CA LYS A 101 4.30 8.02 -11.34
C LYS A 101 4.80 9.45 -11.50
N THR A 102 5.15 9.84 -12.72
CA THR A 102 5.10 11.24 -13.11
C THR A 102 3.71 11.75 -12.81
N ALA A 103 3.64 12.84 -12.04
CA ALA A 103 2.39 13.46 -11.64
C ALA A 103 1.64 13.95 -12.89
N ILE A 104 0.65 13.17 -13.32
CA ILE A 104 -0.44 13.65 -14.17
C ILE A 104 -1.72 13.05 -13.62
N THR A 105 -2.60 13.96 -13.23
CA THR A 105 -4.00 13.80 -12.86
C THR A 105 -4.74 12.89 -13.86
N SER A 106 -5.18 11.74 -13.37
CA SER A 106 -6.46 11.13 -13.75
C SER A 106 -6.75 9.95 -12.83
N SER A 107 -7.91 10.05 -12.20
CA SER A 107 -8.62 9.01 -11.48
C SER A 107 -8.64 7.71 -12.30
N GLY A 108 -8.04 6.68 -11.73
CA GLY A 108 -7.95 5.34 -12.29
C GLY A 108 -7.38 4.43 -11.22
N GLN A 109 -8.18 4.17 -10.18
CA GLN A 109 -7.84 3.23 -9.14
C GLN A 109 -7.72 1.84 -9.77
N SER A 110 -6.49 1.34 -9.81
CA SER A 110 -6.22 -0.08 -9.83
C SER A 110 -6.83 -0.68 -8.56
N HIS A 111 -7.96 -1.36 -8.71
CA HIS A 111 -8.48 -2.29 -7.70
C HIS A 111 -7.46 -3.45 -7.57
N GLU A 112 -6.43 -3.27 -6.74
CA GLU A 112 -6.17 -4.34 -5.78
C GLU A 112 -7.43 -4.44 -4.95
N GLU A 113 -7.93 -5.65 -4.68
CA GLU A 113 -9.05 -5.85 -3.76
C GLU A 113 -8.65 -5.34 -2.37
N GLN A 114 -8.79 -4.03 -2.20
CA GLN A 114 -8.61 -3.31 -0.97
C GLN A 114 -9.85 -3.65 -0.15
N PHE A 115 -9.81 -4.78 0.54
CA PHE A 115 -10.72 -5.04 1.63
C PHE A 115 -10.47 -3.93 2.65
N ASP A 116 -11.46 -3.06 2.86
CA ASP A 116 -11.43 -2.11 3.97
C ASP A 116 -11.28 -2.95 5.26
N MET A 117 -10.11 -2.85 5.90
CA MET A 117 -9.90 -3.55 7.16
C MET A 117 -10.50 -2.68 8.24
N LEU A 118 -11.65 -3.08 8.78
CA LEU A 118 -12.27 -2.37 9.90
C LEU A 118 -11.84 -2.98 11.22
N THR A 119 -11.69 -2.14 12.23
CA THR A 119 -11.64 -2.61 13.61
C THR A 119 -13.00 -3.16 14.03
N GLN A 120 -13.03 -4.06 15.02
CA GLN A 120 -14.31 -4.53 15.58
C GLN A 120 -15.16 -3.38 16.14
N GLU A 121 -14.52 -2.37 16.73
CA GLU A 121 -15.22 -1.20 17.24
C GLU A 121 -15.83 -0.38 16.09
N GLY A 122 -15.09 -0.17 15.00
CA GLY A 122 -15.60 0.53 13.81
C GLY A 122 -16.74 -0.22 13.14
N TRP A 123 -16.65 -1.54 13.05
CA TRP A 123 -17.76 -2.38 12.58
C TRP A 123 -19.03 -2.15 13.41
N ASN A 124 -18.92 -2.26 14.74
CA ASN A 124 -20.06 -2.09 15.63
C ASN A 124 -20.67 -0.69 15.54
N LYS A 125 -19.84 0.37 15.42
CA LYS A 125 -20.32 1.74 15.24
C LYS A 125 -21.08 1.93 13.93
N LEU A 126 -20.59 1.33 12.84
CA LEU A 126 -21.29 1.39 11.55
C LEU A 126 -22.60 0.60 11.57
N GLU A 127 -22.65 -0.51 12.28
CA GLU A 127 -23.88 -1.29 12.48
C GLU A 127 -24.92 -0.50 13.30
N GLU A 128 -24.50 0.12 14.40
CA GLU A 128 -25.34 1.01 15.22
C GLU A 128 -25.84 2.22 14.40
N GLU A 129 -24.95 2.87 13.64
CA GLU A 129 -25.32 3.99 12.77
C GLU A 129 -26.38 3.58 11.72
N VAL A 130 -26.26 2.40 11.12
CA VAL A 130 -27.27 1.90 10.17
C VAL A 130 -28.62 1.67 10.83
N GLU A 131 -28.66 1.11 12.03
CA GLU A 131 -29.93 0.89 12.75
C GLU A 131 -30.60 2.23 13.12
N ASP A 132 -29.83 3.22 13.56
CA ASP A 132 -30.33 4.57 13.81
C ASP A 132 -30.87 5.24 12.55
N LEU A 133 -30.18 5.09 11.42
CA LEU A 133 -30.63 5.63 10.13
C LEU A 133 -31.89 4.92 9.61
N LYS A 134 -32.08 3.63 9.92
CA LYS A 134 -33.32 2.89 9.62
C LYS A 134 -34.50 3.38 10.47
N LEU A 135 -34.28 3.67 11.75
CA LEU A 135 -35.31 4.30 12.59
C LEU A 135 -35.67 5.68 12.03
N ARG A 136 -34.67 6.49 11.66
CA ARG A 136 -34.88 7.81 11.07
C ARG A 136 -35.58 7.77 9.71
N ARG A 137 -35.44 6.68 8.94
CA ARG A 137 -36.16 6.45 7.68
C ARG A 137 -37.68 6.42 7.89
N GLU A 138 -38.14 5.83 9.00
CA GLU A 138 -39.56 5.79 9.38
C GLU A 138 -40.07 7.23 9.63
N ASP A 139 -39.34 8.01 10.43
CA ASP A 139 -39.68 9.40 10.74
C ASP A 139 -39.74 10.28 9.49
N ILE A 140 -38.75 10.14 8.59
CA ILE A 140 -38.72 10.87 7.31
C ILE A 140 -39.92 10.48 6.44
N SER A 141 -40.34 9.22 6.46
CA SER A 141 -41.52 8.76 5.71
C SER A 141 -42.80 9.44 6.21
N GLU A 142 -42.95 9.55 7.54
CA GLU A 142 -44.07 10.27 8.16
C GLU A 142 -44.04 11.75 7.82
N ASP A 143 -42.86 12.39 7.83
CA ASP A 143 -42.71 13.81 7.47
C ASP A 143 -43.05 14.07 6.00
N ILE A 144 -42.63 13.19 5.09
CA ILE A 144 -43.04 13.24 3.67
C ILE A 144 -44.56 13.11 3.55
N ARG A 145 -45.18 12.18 4.29
CA ARG A 145 -46.63 11.97 4.23
C ARG A 145 -47.39 13.19 4.73
N LYS A 146 -46.95 13.80 5.84
CA LYS A 146 -47.52 15.03 6.40
C LYS A 146 -47.36 16.20 5.42
N ALA A 147 -46.17 16.38 4.85
CA ALA A 147 -45.90 17.45 3.90
C ALA A 147 -46.69 17.29 2.59
N ALA A 148 -46.88 16.05 2.12
CA ALA A 148 -47.66 15.74 0.92
C ALA A 148 -49.17 15.97 1.11
N ALA A 149 -49.69 15.86 2.34
CA ALA A 149 -51.10 16.10 2.67
C ALA A 149 -51.50 17.59 2.59
N THR A 150 -50.53 18.51 2.58
CA THR A 150 -50.75 19.96 2.56
C THR A 150 -51.24 20.48 1.19
N GLY A 151 -51.15 19.68 0.13
CA GLY A 151 -51.91 19.87 -1.12
C GLY A 151 -51.48 21.00 -2.06
N ASP A 152 -50.57 21.89 -1.66
CA ASP A 152 -49.98 22.91 -2.53
C ASP A 152 -48.61 22.44 -3.02
N PHE A 153 -48.52 22.01 -4.29
CA PHE A 153 -47.34 21.35 -4.85
C PHE A 153 -46.32 22.30 -5.46
N SER A 154 -46.64 23.59 -5.66
CA SER A 154 -45.74 24.50 -6.39
C SER A 154 -44.68 25.18 -5.52
N GLU A 155 -44.84 25.22 -4.20
CA GLU A 155 -43.88 25.83 -3.26
C GLU A 155 -43.76 25.08 -1.92
N ASN A 156 -43.83 23.75 -1.92
CA ASN A 156 -43.78 22.96 -0.69
C ASN A 156 -42.35 22.74 -0.20
N ALA A 157 -41.73 23.81 0.31
CA ALA A 157 -40.41 23.76 0.93
C ALA A 157 -40.26 22.63 1.98
N PRO A 158 -41.28 22.32 2.81
CA PRO A 158 -41.25 21.15 3.70
C PRO A 158 -41.13 19.81 2.96
N LEU A 159 -41.85 19.61 1.86
CA LEU A 159 -41.80 18.36 1.07
C LEU A 159 -40.43 18.19 0.40
N ASP A 160 -39.88 19.26 -0.16
CA ASP A 160 -38.56 19.23 -0.79
C ASP A 160 -37.46 18.95 0.24
N ALA A 161 -37.53 19.59 1.42
CA ALA A 161 -36.62 19.31 2.53
C ALA A 161 -36.72 17.85 3.01
N ALA A 162 -37.93 17.30 3.11
CA ALA A 162 -38.15 15.91 3.51
C ALA A 162 -37.60 14.91 2.48
N ARG A 163 -37.75 15.21 1.17
CA ARG A 163 -37.16 14.42 0.07
C ARG A 163 -35.63 14.49 0.06
N GLU A 164 -35.06 15.66 0.30
CA GLU A 164 -33.60 15.81 0.43
C GLU A 164 -33.08 15.03 1.64
N ALA A 165 -33.76 15.11 2.79
CA ALA A 165 -33.44 14.34 3.98
C ALA A 165 -33.50 12.83 3.70
N GLN A 166 -34.54 12.36 3.00
CA GLN A 166 -34.65 10.98 2.55
C GLN A 166 -33.45 10.58 1.69
N GLY A 167 -33.12 11.38 0.66
CA GLY A 167 -31.99 11.11 -0.23
C GLY A 167 -30.65 11.02 0.51
N LYS A 168 -30.41 11.92 1.47
CA LYS A 168 -29.21 11.88 2.32
C LYS A 168 -29.18 10.64 3.21
N ASN A 169 -30.30 10.30 3.83
CA ASN A 169 -30.41 9.13 4.71
C ASN A 169 -30.16 7.83 3.93
N GLU A 170 -30.82 7.65 2.78
CA GLU A 170 -30.61 6.48 1.90
C GLU A 170 -29.19 6.41 1.35
N GLY A 171 -28.63 7.55 0.96
CA GLY A 171 -27.25 7.64 0.50
C GLY A 171 -26.27 7.16 1.56
N ARG A 172 -26.45 7.59 2.81
CA ARG A 172 -25.61 7.19 3.93
C ARG A 172 -25.77 5.71 4.30
N ILE A 173 -27.00 5.20 4.37
CA ILE A 173 -27.25 3.77 4.62
C ILE A 173 -26.53 2.92 3.58
N ARG A 174 -26.68 3.26 2.29
CA ARG A 174 -26.04 2.52 1.20
C ARG A 174 -24.52 2.55 1.29
N GLU A 175 -23.93 3.71 1.59
CA GLU A 175 -22.49 3.84 1.79
C GLU A 175 -22.00 2.89 2.88
N ILE A 176 -22.64 2.90 4.05
CA ILE A 176 -22.25 2.07 5.19
C ILE A 176 -22.45 0.59 4.88
N GLU A 177 -23.58 0.20 4.29
CA GLU A 177 -23.84 -1.19 3.90
C GLU A 177 -22.82 -1.70 2.88
N GLU A 178 -22.44 -0.87 1.91
CA GLU A 178 -21.38 -1.21 0.96
C GLU A 178 -20.01 -1.38 1.63
N THR A 179 -19.67 -0.52 2.59
CA THR A 179 -18.45 -0.62 3.39
C THR A 179 -18.45 -1.88 4.26
N LEU A 180 -19.54 -2.18 4.98
CA LEU A 180 -19.68 -3.39 5.79
C LEU A 180 -19.59 -4.66 4.93
N LYS A 181 -20.17 -4.65 3.72
CA LYS A 181 -20.10 -5.79 2.80
C LYS A 181 -18.71 -6.05 2.23
N LYS A 182 -17.94 -4.99 1.98
CA LYS A 182 -16.59 -5.06 1.39
C LYS A 182 -15.48 -5.20 2.44
N SER A 183 -15.78 -4.96 3.71
CA SER A 183 -14.79 -4.96 4.78
C SER A 183 -14.57 -6.34 5.39
N ARG A 184 -13.36 -6.54 5.95
CA ARG A 184 -13.05 -7.69 6.78
C ARG A 184 -12.72 -7.21 8.18
N VAL A 185 -13.40 -7.78 9.19
CA VAL A 185 -13.16 -7.43 10.58
C VAL A 185 -11.80 -7.98 11.04
N MET A 186 -10.91 -7.08 11.45
CA MET A 186 -9.64 -7.44 12.05
C MET A 186 -9.82 -7.59 13.57
N ASP A 187 -10.03 -8.83 14.04
CA ASP A 187 -9.96 -9.14 15.47
C ASP A 187 -8.51 -9.07 15.97
N SER A 188 -8.33 -8.60 17.20
CA SER A 188 -7.11 -8.65 18.02
C SER A 188 -6.38 -10.00 17.98
N LYS A 189 -7.10 -11.13 17.83
CA LYS A 189 -6.51 -12.47 17.69
C LYS A 189 -5.89 -12.71 16.31
N SER A 190 -6.40 -12.07 15.27
CA SER A 190 -5.87 -12.12 13.89
C SER A 190 -4.55 -11.37 13.78
N ILE A 191 -4.43 -10.25 14.51
CA ILE A 191 -3.18 -9.46 14.62
C ILE A 191 -2.07 -10.29 15.28
N LYS A 192 -2.39 -11.05 16.34
CA LYS A 192 -1.44 -11.94 17.04
C LYS A 192 -0.84 -13.04 16.15
N ARG A 193 -1.54 -13.47 15.09
CA ARG A 193 -1.06 -14.49 14.12
C ARG A 193 -0.14 -13.93 13.03
N ARG A 194 -0.22 -12.63 12.71
CA ARG A 194 0.60 -11.99 11.65
C ARG A 194 2.00 -11.55 12.10
N GLY A 195 2.41 -11.95 13.30
CA GLY A 195 3.70 -11.59 13.89
C GLY A 195 3.54 -10.43 14.86
N LYS A 196 3.78 -10.69 16.15
CA LYS A 196 3.62 -9.76 17.29
C LYS A 196 4.46 -8.48 17.22
N SER A 197 5.24 -8.29 16.16
CA SER A 197 6.28 -7.28 16.13
C SER A 197 5.90 -6.06 15.29
N ALA A 198 4.99 -6.16 14.31
CA ALA A 198 4.74 -5.10 13.34
C ALA A 198 3.39 -4.37 13.56
N ALA A 199 3.35 -3.07 13.29
CA ALA A 199 2.16 -2.25 13.48
C ALA A 199 1.20 -2.34 12.28
N PHE A 200 -0.03 -2.79 12.52
CA PHE A 200 -1.08 -2.93 11.51
C PHE A 200 -2.38 -2.23 11.94
N VAL A 201 -3.38 -2.20 11.06
CA VAL A 201 -4.74 -1.75 11.42
C VAL A 201 -5.23 -2.50 12.66
N GLY A 202 -5.80 -1.76 13.61
CA GLY A 202 -6.22 -2.23 14.93
C GLY A 202 -5.10 -2.26 15.99
N SER A 203 -3.83 -2.06 15.61
CA SER A 203 -2.72 -2.04 16.58
C SER A 203 -2.67 -0.71 17.32
N THR A 204 -2.42 -0.75 18.62
CA THR A 204 -2.15 0.46 19.41
C THR A 204 -0.64 0.67 19.52
N ILE A 205 -0.16 1.75 18.91
CA ILE A 205 1.25 2.12 18.88
C ILE A 205 1.56 3.24 19.88
N VAL A 206 2.78 3.26 20.37
CA VAL A 206 3.27 4.33 21.24
C VAL A 206 4.51 4.97 20.61
N LEU A 207 4.36 6.23 20.20
CA LEU A 207 5.41 6.99 19.51
C LEU A 207 6.03 8.01 20.47
N LYS A 208 7.36 8.02 20.52
CA LYS A 208 8.14 9.04 21.23
C LYS A 208 8.84 9.95 20.23
N ASN A 209 8.53 11.23 20.25
CA ASN A 209 9.25 12.22 19.46
C ASN A 209 10.65 12.44 20.09
N ARG A 210 11.72 12.22 19.32
CA ARG A 210 13.11 12.33 19.80
C ARG A 210 13.52 13.79 20.06
N THR A 211 12.98 14.74 19.30
CA THR A 211 13.27 16.17 19.43
C THR A 211 12.65 16.77 20.70
N THR A 212 11.39 16.45 20.98
CA THR A 212 10.62 17.04 22.09
C THR A 212 10.49 16.13 23.31
N ASN A 213 10.96 14.87 23.21
CA ASN A 213 10.78 13.80 24.20
C ASN A 213 9.31 13.47 24.57
N LYS A 214 8.32 14.03 23.87
CA LYS A 214 6.90 13.75 24.11
C LYS A 214 6.54 12.36 23.60
N GLN A 215 5.70 11.65 24.37
CA GLN A 215 5.23 10.32 24.06
C GLN A 215 3.72 10.31 23.91
N ASN A 216 3.22 9.83 22.77
CA ASN A 216 1.80 9.77 22.45
C ASN A 216 1.42 8.34 22.04
N SER A 217 0.21 7.93 22.41
CA SER A 217 -0.36 6.63 22.03
C SER A 217 -1.43 6.83 20.97
N TYR A 218 -1.39 6.00 19.92
CA TYR A 218 -2.37 6.03 18.83
C TYR A 218 -2.82 4.63 18.43
N MET A 219 -4.08 4.46 18.07
CA MET A 219 -4.57 3.26 17.41
C MET A 219 -4.54 3.47 15.90
N LEU A 220 -3.90 2.56 15.17
CA LEU A 220 -3.91 2.59 13.70
C LEU A 220 -5.25 2.09 13.19
N VAL A 221 -5.89 2.89 12.35
CA VAL A 221 -7.21 2.60 11.80
C VAL A 221 -7.26 2.96 10.31
N GLU A 222 -8.33 2.55 9.62
CA GLU A 222 -8.58 3.00 8.25
C GLU A 222 -9.04 4.47 8.24
N SER A 223 -9.00 5.14 7.09
CA SER A 223 -9.37 6.56 7.00
C SER A 223 -10.80 6.86 7.43
N SER A 224 -11.73 5.92 7.25
CA SER A 224 -13.14 6.05 7.68
C SER A 224 -13.32 6.10 9.20
N GLU A 225 -12.40 5.48 9.97
CA GLU A 225 -12.46 5.40 11.43
C GLU A 225 -11.54 6.43 12.12
N SER A 226 -10.82 7.23 11.34
CA SER A 226 -9.78 8.13 11.85
C SER A 226 -10.36 9.28 12.65
N ASN A 227 -10.00 9.36 13.92
CA ASN A 227 -10.35 10.44 14.82
C ASN A 227 -9.12 10.82 15.68
N PRO A 228 -8.32 11.82 15.25
CA PRO A 228 -7.12 12.23 15.99
C PRO A 228 -7.38 12.68 17.43
N LYS A 229 -8.59 13.18 17.74
CA LYS A 229 -8.97 13.60 19.09
C LYS A 229 -9.12 12.41 20.04
N GLU A 230 -9.54 11.27 19.53
CA GLU A 230 -9.68 10.00 20.27
C GLU A 230 -8.41 9.14 20.19
N GLY A 231 -7.32 9.66 19.61
CA GLY A 231 -6.10 8.90 19.39
C GLY A 231 -6.22 7.84 18.28
N LYS A 232 -7.25 7.90 17.43
CA LYS A 232 -7.39 7.02 16.25
C LYS A 232 -6.74 7.68 15.05
N LEU A 233 -5.71 7.04 14.51
CA LEU A 233 -4.87 7.58 13.45
C LEU A 233 -5.00 6.75 12.18
N SER A 234 -5.40 7.40 11.08
CA SER A 234 -5.43 6.74 9.76
C SER A 234 -4.05 6.23 9.36
N ILE A 235 -3.98 5.00 8.85
CA ILE A 235 -2.78 4.44 8.19
C ILE A 235 -2.37 5.25 6.95
N GLN A 236 -3.26 6.07 6.38
CA GLN A 236 -2.98 6.93 5.24
C GLN A 236 -2.39 8.28 5.64
N SER A 237 -2.37 8.62 6.94
CA SER A 237 -1.73 9.83 7.46
C SER A 237 -0.20 9.77 7.35
N PRO A 238 0.53 10.89 7.37
CA PRO A 238 2.00 10.88 7.32
C PRO A 238 2.63 10.01 8.42
N ILE A 239 2.07 10.10 9.63
CA ILE A 239 2.52 9.30 10.78
C ILE A 239 2.12 7.84 10.58
N GLY A 240 0.87 7.57 10.20
CA GLY A 240 0.37 6.21 9.96
C GLY A 240 1.16 5.47 8.90
N ARG A 241 1.51 6.12 7.78
CA ARG A 241 2.32 5.53 6.71
C ARG A 241 3.74 5.21 7.14
N ALA A 242 4.33 6.06 7.97
CA ALA A 242 5.70 5.88 8.44
C ALA A 242 5.83 4.68 9.40
N VAL A 243 4.79 4.41 10.20
CA VAL A 243 4.81 3.36 11.23
C VAL A 243 4.16 2.05 10.78
N TYR A 244 3.33 2.09 9.72
CA TYR A 244 2.65 0.90 9.23
C TYR A 244 3.65 -0.17 8.75
N GLY A 245 3.52 -1.38 9.29
CA GLY A 245 4.45 -2.49 9.03
C GLY A 245 5.78 -2.42 9.79
N MET A 246 6.06 -1.32 10.51
CA MET A 246 7.29 -1.17 11.29
C MET A 246 7.21 -1.93 12.62
N SER A 247 8.36 -2.32 13.14
CA SER A 247 8.45 -3.05 14.40
C SER A 247 8.66 -2.16 15.62
N ALA A 248 8.27 -2.67 16.79
CA ALA A 248 8.65 -2.01 18.05
C ALA A 248 10.17 -1.92 18.15
N GLY A 249 10.68 -0.74 18.51
CA GLY A 249 12.10 -0.40 18.50
C GLY A 249 12.58 0.34 17.26
N SER A 250 11.77 0.48 16.21
CA SER A 250 12.13 1.22 15.00
C SER A 250 12.11 2.74 15.21
N GLU A 251 13.01 3.44 14.54
CA GLU A 251 12.97 4.90 14.38
C GLU A 251 12.44 5.26 13.00
N VAL A 252 11.55 6.24 12.94
CA VAL A 252 10.92 6.70 11.70
C VAL A 252 11.00 8.22 11.63
N GLU A 253 11.49 8.73 10.49
CA GLU A 253 11.50 10.15 10.22
C GLU A 253 10.19 10.55 9.54
N ILE A 254 9.50 11.53 10.10
CA ILE A 254 8.19 11.95 9.63
C ILE A 254 8.24 13.43 9.28
N GLN A 255 7.94 13.75 8.03
CA GLN A 255 7.70 15.14 7.62
C GLN A 255 6.29 15.56 8.04
N LEU A 256 6.23 16.52 8.94
CA LEU A 256 4.98 17.13 9.37
C LEU A 256 4.51 18.16 8.34
N PRO A 257 3.21 18.50 8.31
CA PRO A 257 2.66 19.48 7.36
C PRO A 257 3.29 20.87 7.42
N ASN A 258 3.96 21.20 8.53
CA ASN A 258 4.70 22.45 8.71
C ASN A 258 6.10 22.46 8.04
N GLY A 259 6.50 21.37 7.37
CA GLY A 259 7.80 21.23 6.71
C GLY A 259 8.93 20.78 7.63
N GLU A 260 8.66 20.55 8.92
CA GLU A 260 9.66 20.03 9.86
C GLU A 260 9.72 18.50 9.77
N ALA A 261 10.92 17.97 9.59
CA ALA A 261 11.20 16.55 9.75
C ALA A 261 11.47 16.28 11.23
N ASN A 262 10.65 15.43 11.84
CA ASN A 262 10.83 15.00 13.22
C ASN A 262 11.10 13.49 13.27
N LEU A 263 12.07 13.10 14.08
CA LEU A 263 12.41 11.70 14.32
C LEU A 263 11.52 11.15 15.44
N PHE A 264 10.82 10.06 15.17
CA PHE A 264 9.97 9.36 16.14
C PHE A 264 10.50 7.95 16.39
N TYR A 265 10.47 7.53 17.65
CA TYR A 265 10.80 6.18 18.08
C TYR A 265 9.51 5.42 18.39
N LEU A 266 9.30 4.29 17.72
CA LEU A 266 8.18 3.39 17.97
C LEU A 266 8.48 2.51 19.17
N SER A 267 8.04 2.95 20.35
CA SER A 267 8.42 2.31 21.62
C SER A 267 7.72 0.98 21.89
N SER A 268 6.45 0.85 21.53
CA SER A 268 5.69 -0.38 21.73
C SER A 268 4.49 -0.44 20.78
N ILE A 269 4.05 -1.67 20.53
CA ILE A 269 2.86 -2.03 19.75
C ILE A 269 2.06 -3.01 20.60
N LYS A 270 0.76 -2.78 20.72
CA LYS A 270 -0.19 -3.59 21.49
C LYS A 270 -1.33 -4.08 20.62
#